data_AF-A0A6M1DKB0-F1
#
_entry.id   AF-A0A6M1DKB0-F1
#
_cell.length_a   1.000
_cell.length_b   1.000
_cell.length_c   1.000
_cell.angle_alpha   90.00
_cell.angle_beta   90.00
_cell.angle_gamma   90.00
#
_symmetry.space_group_name_H-M   'P 1'
#
loop_
_entity.id
_entity.type
_entity.pdbx_description
1 polymer ?
#
loop_
_entity_poly.entity_id
_entity_poly.type
_entity_poly.pdbx_seq_one_letter_code
_entity_poly.pdbx_strand_id
1 'polypeptide(L)' 'MDIVERFINYTKINTTTSRENGAKGIMPSSPGQMKLAKLLVSELEALG' A
#
# COMPACT_ATOMS: atom_id res chain seq x y z
N MET A 1 3.12 15.47 -9.48
CA MET A 1 3.69 14.14 -9.75
C MET A 1 3.01 13.59 -10.99
N ASP A 2 3.76 13.09 -11.96
CA ASP A 2 3.17 12.45 -13.14
C ASP A 2 2.44 11.16 -12.73
N ILE A 3 1.28 10.89 -13.31
CA ILE A 3 0.44 9.73 -12.97
C ILE A 3 1.14 8.41 -13.31
N VAL A 4 1.96 8.39 -14.36
CA VAL A 4 2.75 7.23 -14.76
C VAL A 4 3.82 6.93 -13.70
N GLU A 5 4.53 7.96 -13.24
CA GLU A 5 5.54 7.82 -12.18
C GLU A 5 4.92 7.34 -10.87
N ARG A 6 3.75 7.89 -10.50
CA ARG A 6 2.98 7.46 -9.32
C ARG A 6 2.63 5.98 -9.39
N PHE A 7 2.10 5.53 -10.53
CA PHE A 7 1.76 4.12 -10.74
C PHE A 7 2.99 3.21 -10.61
N ILE A 8 4.08 3.53 -11.32
CA ILE A 8 5.33 2.76 -11.28
C ILE A 8 5.91 2.71 -9.86
N ASN A 9 5.78 3.78 -9.07
CA ASN A 9 6.27 3.78 -7.70
C ASN A 9 5.45 2.87 -6.78
N TYR A 10 4.14 2.73 -7.01
CA TYR A 10 3.31 1.81 -6.23
C TYR A 10 3.57 0.35 -6.56
N THR A 11 3.84 0.00 -7.81
CA THR A 11 4.11 -1.40 -8.20
C THR A 11 5.37 -1.96 -7.57
N LYS A 12 6.31 -1.10 -7.12
CA LYS A 12 7.51 -1.49 -6.37
C LYS A 12 7.20 -2.02 -4.95
N ILE A 13 5.98 -1.79 -4.43
CA ILE A 13 5.56 -2.26 -3.12
C ILE A 13 4.71 -3.52 -3.32
N ASN A 14 5.25 -4.69 -2.92
CA ASN A 14 4.48 -5.92 -2.94
C ASN A 14 3.37 -5.88 -1.88
N THR A 15 2.11 -5.74 -2.33
CA THR A 15 0.91 -5.70 -1.50
C THR A 15 0.08 -6.98 -1.55
N THR A 16 0.66 -8.07 -2.07
CA THR A 16 -0.03 -9.37 -2.21
C THR A 16 -0.64 -9.79 -0.88
N THR A 17 -1.91 -10.20 -0.93
CA THR A 17 -2.67 -10.66 0.24
C THR A 17 -2.04 -11.93 0.82
N SER A 18 -1.84 -11.95 2.14
CA SER A 18 -1.54 -13.19 2.86
C SER A 18 -2.85 -13.93 3.13
N ARG A 19 -3.06 -15.06 2.45
CA ARG A 19 -4.26 -15.89 2.64
C ARG A 19 -4.37 -16.42 4.07
N GLU A 20 -3.24 -16.82 4.65
CA GLU A 20 -3.20 -17.33 6.03
C GLU A 20 -3.64 -16.27 7.04
N ASN A 21 -3.08 -15.06 6.95
CA ASN A 21 -3.44 -13.96 7.85
C ASN A 21 -4.88 -13.49 7.60
N GLY A 22 -5.30 -13.43 6.34
CA GLY A 22 -6.67 -13.10 5.97
C GLY A 22 -7.69 -14.08 6.57
N ALA A 23 -7.42 -15.38 6.51
CA ALA A 23 -8.28 -16.40 7.11
C ALA A 23 -8.34 -16.31 8.64
N LYS A 24 -7.28 -15.79 9.29
CA LYS A 24 -7.22 -15.53 10.74
C LYS A 24 -7.83 -14.18 11.14
N GLY A 25 -8.37 -13.41 10.19
CA GLY A 25 -8.95 -12.08 10.45
C GLY A 25 -7.92 -10.98 10.73
N ILE A 26 -6.63 -11.21 10.46
CA ILE A 26 -5.55 -10.24 10.71
C ILE A 26 -5.49 -9.25 9.54
N MET A 27 -5.65 -7.96 9.84
CA MET A 27 -5.62 -6.87 8.86
C MET A 27 -4.69 -5.71 9.28
N PRO A 28 -3.90 -5.12 8.36
CA PRO A 28 -3.71 -5.58 6.99
C PRO A 28 -3.00 -6.94 6.94
N SER A 29 -3.40 -7.77 5.99
CA SER A 29 -2.97 -9.16 5.90
C SER A 29 -1.48 -9.30 5.56
N SER A 30 -0.88 -8.30 4.91
CA SER A 30 0.55 -8.29 4.59
C SER A 30 1.21 -6.95 4.94
N PRO A 31 2.51 -6.94 5.34
CA PRO A 31 3.21 -5.71 5.70
C PRO A 31 3.26 -4.67 4.58
N GLY A 32 3.33 -5.12 3.32
CA GLY A 32 3.37 -4.23 2.15
C GLY A 32 2.09 -3.41 1.98
N GLN A 33 0.93 -3.96 2.35
CA GLN A 33 -0.34 -3.21 2.36
C GLN A 33 -0.26 -2.00 3.31
N MET A 34 0.28 -2.20 4.52
CA MET A 34 0.49 -1.10 5.48
C MET A 34 1.53 -0.10 4.96
N LYS A 35 2.60 -0.57 4.32
CA LYS A 35 3.63 0.30 3.73
C LYS A 35 3.05 1.22 2.65
N LEU A 36 2.26 0.66 1.72
CA LEU A 36 1.59 1.45 0.69
C LEU A 36 0.58 2.41 1.31
N ALA A 37 -0.23 1.97 2.29
CA ALA A 37 -1.20 2.83 2.95
C ALA A 37 -0.55 4.06 3.61
N LYS A 38 0.57 3.89 4.30
CA LYS A 38 1.32 5.01 4.91
C LYS A 38 1.88 5.98 3.85
N LEU A 39 2.39 5.47 2.73
CA LEU A 39 2.83 6.30 1.62
C LEU A 39 1.65 7.14 1.08
N LEU A 40 0.49 6.51 0.85
CA LEU A 40 -0.71 7.20 0.38
C LEU A 40 -1.17 8.29 1.35
N VAL A 41 -1.15 8.04 2.66
CA VAL A 41 -1.47 9.05 3.67
C VAL A 41 -0.55 10.26 3.52
N SER A 42 0.76 10.06 3.45
CA SER A 42 1.71 11.18 3.29
C SER A 42 1.53 11.95 1.99
N GLU A 43 1.16 11.28 0.89
CA GLU A 43 0.86 11.95 -0.37
C GLU A 43 -0.45 12.75 -0.30
N LEU A 44 -1.47 12.24 0.40
CA LEU A 44 -2.74 12.93 0.60
C LEU A 44 -2.55 14.17 1.47
N GLU A 45 -1.83 14.06 2.58
CA GLU A 45 -1.50 15.21 3.45
C GLU A 45 -0.72 16.29 2.70
N ALA A 46 0.15 15.91 1.76
CA ALA A 46 0.88 16.85 0.92
C ALA A 46 0.01 17.55 -0.14
N LEU A 47 -1.17 17.01 -0.46
CA LEU A 47 -2.12 17.61 -1.40
C LEU A 47 -3.04 18.65 -0.75
N GLY A 48 -3.19 18.63 0.58
CA GLY A 48 -4.08 19.50 1.36
C GLY A 48 -5.42 18.86 1.67
#